data_AF-A0A954WWR6-F1
#
_entry.id   AF-A0A954WWR6-F1
#
_cell.length_a   1.000
_cell.length_b   1.000
_cell.length_c   1.000
_cell.angle_alpha   90.00
_cell.angle_beta   90.00
_cell.angle_gamma   90.00
#
_symmetry.space_group_name_H-M   'P 1'
#
loop_
_entity.id
_entity.type
_entity.pdbx_description
1 polymer ?
#
loop_
_entity_poly.entity_id
_entity_poly.type
_entity_poly.pdbx_seq_one_letter_code
_entity_poly.pdbx_strand_id
1 'polypeptide(L)'
;EFFVGSQEPYLNYNFPPGVALRLPAGQGFDLNSHSVNRSGETRQGEVYINLHTTDRDDIIHVADYGSFNNTRITLPPNEETTVSRVFTFEETQHVLQMWGHAHERMVEFRVEHAGGDNDGELIYWSNDWEHPVDLSFDTPLTFEAGDRVRVITTYNNDTDHEINFGLLSSDEMQILFYVYYTGSNMDGDFSTDGTLDIADLERLTRKVREGTNNIAFDLTDDGLVNFEDRRVWIEELKNTYFGDANLDGEFNSADMVAVFQAAEYEDGIEGNSTWSEGDWDGDGDFGTRDLVFAFQFGRFEGGPRPSQVPESNPAMGCLAAVLFLLCGIRRHHAVKSPLCC
;
A
#
# COMPACT_ATOMS: atom_id res chain seq x y z
N GLU A 1 -1.75 17.96 15.03
CA GLU A 1 -1.81 17.18 13.79
C GLU A 1 -3.13 16.43 13.79
N PHE A 2 -3.80 16.33 12.65
CA PHE A 2 -5.00 15.51 12.56
C PHE A 2 -4.54 14.05 12.48
N PHE A 3 -5.09 13.19 13.33
CA PHE A 3 -4.64 11.79 13.43
C PHE A 3 -5.59 10.87 12.66
N VAL A 4 -6.84 10.80 13.10
CA VAL A 4 -7.92 10.03 12.47
C VAL A 4 -9.25 10.74 12.72
N GLY A 5 -10.25 10.47 11.90
CA GLY A 5 -11.62 10.92 12.10
C GLY A 5 -12.57 10.35 11.06
N SER A 6 -13.83 10.27 11.43
CA SER A 6 -14.89 9.68 10.60
C SER A 6 -16.19 10.44 10.82
N GLN A 7 -17.07 10.38 9.82
CA GLN A 7 -18.47 10.79 9.95
C GLN A 7 -19.39 9.60 10.30
N GLU A 8 -18.86 8.38 10.33
CA GLU A 8 -19.60 7.18 10.70
C GLU A 8 -19.75 7.06 12.23
N PRO A 9 -20.88 6.50 12.71
CA PRO A 9 -21.06 6.19 14.12
C PRO A 9 -20.11 5.08 14.61
N TYR A 10 -19.61 4.22 13.71
CA TYR A 10 -18.66 3.15 14.00
C TYR A 10 -17.69 2.99 12.84
N LEU A 11 -16.39 3.18 13.09
CA LEU A 11 -15.33 2.93 12.11
C LEU A 11 -14.21 2.10 12.74
N ASN A 12 -13.71 1.12 11.97
CA ASN A 12 -12.46 0.44 12.26
C ASN A 12 -11.48 0.71 11.12
N TYR A 13 -10.36 1.37 11.43
CA TYR A 13 -9.23 1.46 10.50
C TYR A 13 -8.50 0.11 10.47
N ASN A 14 -8.58 -0.58 9.33
CA ASN A 14 -7.83 -1.81 9.09
C ASN A 14 -6.63 -1.47 8.21
N PHE A 15 -5.43 -1.56 8.76
CA PHE A 15 -4.21 -1.42 7.98
C PHE A 15 -3.75 -2.80 7.48
N PRO A 16 -3.16 -2.87 6.27
CA PRO A 16 -2.50 -4.10 5.84
C PRO A 16 -1.40 -4.52 6.82
N PRO A 17 -1.01 -5.80 6.82
CA PRO A 17 0.13 -6.26 7.58
C PRO A 17 1.38 -5.41 7.35
N GLY A 18 2.14 -5.14 8.42
CA GLY A 18 3.35 -4.34 8.33
C GLY A 18 3.10 -2.83 8.19
N VAL A 19 1.85 -2.37 8.21
CA VAL A 19 1.50 -0.95 8.10
C VAL A 19 0.86 -0.44 9.39
N ALA A 20 1.31 0.72 9.88
CA ALA A 20 0.67 1.38 11.02
C ALA A 20 0.83 2.90 11.00
N LEU A 21 -0.14 3.60 11.59
CA LEU A 21 -0.04 5.04 11.86
C LEU A 21 0.95 5.31 12.99
N ARG A 22 1.80 6.31 12.80
CA ARG A 22 2.72 6.75 13.84
C ARG A 22 2.00 7.55 14.92
N LEU A 23 2.10 7.11 16.17
CA LEU A 23 1.75 7.92 17.33
C LEU A 23 3.01 8.57 17.93
N PRO A 24 3.21 9.89 17.84
CA PRO A 24 4.39 10.54 18.39
C PRO A 24 4.45 10.42 19.92
N ALA A 25 5.61 10.05 20.45
CA ALA A 25 5.82 9.95 21.89
C ALA A 25 5.59 11.30 22.58
N GLY A 26 4.95 11.28 23.75
CA GLY A 26 4.73 12.47 24.57
C GLY A 26 3.61 13.41 24.09
N GLN A 27 2.82 13.01 23.08
CA GLN A 27 1.62 13.73 22.68
C GLN A 27 0.36 13.22 23.41
N GLY A 28 -0.62 14.10 23.56
CA GLY A 28 -1.96 13.78 24.06
C GLY A 28 -2.98 13.80 22.93
N PHE A 29 -4.14 13.17 23.14
CA PHE A 29 -5.25 13.20 22.20
C PHE A 29 -6.19 14.35 22.52
N ASP A 30 -6.58 15.09 21.47
CA ASP A 30 -7.74 15.98 21.51
C ASP A 30 -8.89 15.29 20.77
N LEU A 31 -9.88 14.81 21.54
CA LEU A 31 -11.06 14.18 20.98
C LEU A 31 -12.10 15.26 20.69
N ASN A 32 -12.17 15.64 19.42
CA ASN A 32 -13.19 16.56 18.94
C ASN A 32 -14.38 15.76 18.37
N SER A 33 -15.51 15.76 19.07
CA SER A 33 -16.74 15.10 18.64
C SER A 33 -17.78 16.13 18.22
N HIS A 34 -18.34 15.93 17.02
CA HIS A 34 -19.45 16.71 16.51
C HIS A 34 -20.73 15.88 16.60
N SER A 35 -21.81 16.47 17.13
CA SER A 35 -23.10 15.79 17.27
C SER A 35 -24.24 16.78 17.08
N VAL A 36 -25.24 16.40 16.30
CA VAL A 36 -26.42 17.24 16.05
C VAL A 36 -27.62 16.68 16.79
N ASN A 37 -28.10 17.39 17.81
CA ASN A 37 -29.36 17.04 18.50
C ASN A 37 -30.51 17.89 17.93
N ARG A 38 -31.32 17.32 17.03
CA ARG A 38 -32.51 17.99 16.47
C ARG A 38 -33.76 17.88 17.36
N SER A 39 -33.64 17.31 18.57
CA SER A 39 -34.76 17.18 19.51
C SER A 39 -34.75 18.28 20.58
N GLY A 40 -35.90 18.57 21.19
CA GLY A 40 -36.02 19.50 22.31
C GLY A 40 -35.58 18.92 23.66
N GLU A 41 -35.14 17.67 23.69
CA GLU A 41 -34.76 16.94 24.91
C GLU A 41 -33.24 16.83 25.02
N THR A 42 -32.73 16.91 26.25
CA THR A 42 -31.30 16.66 26.53
C THR A 42 -31.01 15.17 26.34
N ARG A 43 -30.00 14.85 25.50
CA ARG A 43 -29.48 13.49 25.32
C ARG A 43 -28.06 13.40 25.86
N GLN A 44 -27.73 12.27 26.47
CA GLN A 44 -26.36 11.92 26.85
C GLN A 44 -25.84 10.86 25.87
N GLY A 45 -24.61 11.03 25.44
CA GLY A 45 -23.89 10.09 24.57
C GLY A 45 -22.43 10.03 24.98
N GLU A 46 -21.78 8.92 24.64
CA GLU A 46 -20.38 8.66 24.89
C GLU A 46 -19.70 8.36 23.56
N VAL A 47 -18.46 8.81 23.40
CA VAL A 47 -17.63 8.57 22.21
C VAL A 47 -16.35 7.91 22.69
N TYR A 48 -16.00 6.79 22.05
CA TYR A 48 -14.83 6.00 22.40
C TYR A 48 -13.91 5.87 21.20
N ILE A 49 -12.60 5.88 21.46
CA ILE A 49 -11.57 5.47 20.52
C ILE A 49 -10.77 4.37 21.20
N ASN A 50 -10.67 3.22 20.54
CA ASN A 50 -9.79 2.13 20.96
C ASN A 50 -8.53 2.17 20.10
N LEU A 51 -7.37 2.21 20.75
CA LEU A 51 -6.07 2.21 20.08
C LEU A 51 -5.40 0.87 20.29
N HIS A 52 -5.04 0.22 19.18
CA HIS A 52 -4.28 -1.03 19.18
C HIS A 52 -2.87 -0.72 18.67
N THR A 53 -1.86 -1.02 19.47
CA THR A 53 -0.46 -0.70 19.17
C THR A 53 0.31 -1.97 18.83
N THR A 54 1.36 -1.84 18.04
CA THR A 54 2.32 -2.91 17.73
C THR A 54 3.75 -2.41 17.90
N ASP A 55 4.72 -3.32 17.94
CA ASP A 55 6.13 -2.96 18.02
C ASP A 55 6.59 -2.28 16.71
N ARG A 56 7.53 -1.34 16.81
CA ARG A 56 8.10 -0.67 15.63
C ARG A 56 8.83 -1.66 14.72
N ASP A 57 9.44 -2.70 15.31
CA ASP A 57 10.18 -3.73 14.58
C ASP A 57 9.28 -4.59 13.69
N ASP A 58 7.97 -4.60 13.95
CA ASP A 58 6.95 -5.27 13.15
C ASP A 58 6.40 -4.43 11.99
N ILE A 59 6.82 -3.15 11.88
CA ILE A 59 6.28 -2.20 10.90
C ILE A 59 7.24 -1.99 9.72
N ILE A 60 6.79 -2.31 8.51
CA ILE A 60 7.47 -2.02 7.26
C ILE A 60 7.17 -0.58 6.84
N HIS A 61 5.88 -0.24 6.65
CA HIS A 61 5.46 1.10 6.25
C HIS A 61 4.80 1.87 7.40
N VAL A 62 5.26 3.10 7.60
CA VAL A 62 4.59 4.04 8.50
C VAL A 62 3.57 4.83 7.69
N ALA A 63 2.29 4.62 7.98
CA ALA A 63 1.21 5.37 7.35
C ALA A 63 1.09 6.78 7.93
N ASP A 64 0.57 7.68 7.11
CA ASP A 64 0.28 9.07 7.42
C ASP A 64 -1.07 9.50 6.81
N TYR A 65 -1.56 10.65 7.26
CA TYR A 65 -2.83 11.22 6.86
C TYR A 65 -2.65 12.35 5.85
N GLY A 66 -3.36 12.24 4.73
CA GLY A 66 -3.37 13.24 3.66
C GLY A 66 -4.72 13.89 3.47
N SER A 67 -4.72 15.12 2.94
CA SER A 67 -5.96 15.79 2.55
C SER A 67 -5.78 16.75 1.40
N PHE A 68 -6.78 16.81 0.53
CA PHE A 68 -6.94 17.85 -0.47
C PHE A 68 -8.19 18.67 -0.18
N ASN A 69 -8.00 19.94 0.15
CA ASN A 69 -9.07 20.83 0.57
C ASN A 69 -9.28 21.95 -0.47
N ASN A 70 -10.47 22.00 -1.07
CA ASN A 70 -10.87 23.13 -1.88
C ASN A 70 -11.64 24.17 -1.07
N THR A 71 -10.95 25.24 -0.68
CA THR A 71 -11.54 26.38 0.03
C THR A 71 -12.20 27.42 -0.88
N ARG A 72 -12.23 27.19 -2.20
CA ARG A 72 -12.81 28.11 -3.19
C ARG A 72 -14.15 27.55 -3.68
N ILE A 73 -15.14 27.63 -2.81
CA ILE A 73 -16.53 27.21 -3.06
C ILE A 73 -17.42 28.44 -2.96
N THR A 74 -18.26 28.64 -3.96
CA THR A 74 -19.31 29.67 -3.98
C THR A 74 -20.53 29.06 -4.66
N LEU A 75 -21.63 28.97 -3.93
CA LEU A 75 -22.87 28.31 -4.35
C LEU A 75 -23.99 29.38 -4.38
N PRO A 76 -24.40 29.84 -5.57
CA PRO A 76 -25.49 30.81 -5.70
C PRO A 76 -26.81 30.29 -5.10
N PRO A 77 -27.71 31.18 -4.66
CA PRO A 77 -28.99 30.79 -4.09
C PRO A 77 -29.93 30.15 -5.12
N ASN A 78 -30.68 29.13 -4.70
CA ASN A 78 -31.65 28.37 -5.49
C ASN A 78 -31.06 27.74 -6.76
N GLU A 79 -29.80 27.29 -6.70
CA GLU A 79 -29.06 26.78 -7.84
C GLU A 79 -28.32 25.48 -7.50
N GLU A 80 -28.35 24.52 -8.43
CA GLU A 80 -27.45 23.38 -8.41
C GLU A 80 -26.12 23.77 -9.04
N THR A 81 -25.04 23.65 -8.29
CA THR A 81 -23.70 24.09 -8.71
C THR A 81 -22.72 22.93 -8.62
N THR A 82 -21.98 22.69 -9.70
CA THR A 82 -20.85 21.73 -9.70
C THR A 82 -19.54 22.50 -9.63
N VAL A 83 -18.75 22.22 -8.60
CA VAL A 83 -17.42 22.80 -8.40
C VAL A 83 -16.36 21.71 -8.59
N SER A 84 -15.21 22.07 -9.14
CA SER A 84 -14.09 21.14 -9.30
C SER A 84 -12.75 21.80 -9.03
N ARG A 85 -11.81 21.00 -8.55
CA ARG A 85 -10.42 21.40 -8.34
C ARG A 85 -9.47 20.24 -8.61
N VAL A 86 -8.35 20.55 -9.25
CA VAL A 86 -7.26 19.59 -9.48
C VAL A 86 -6.20 19.75 -8.40
N PHE A 87 -5.75 18.64 -7.85
CA PHE A 87 -4.67 18.54 -6.89
C PHE A 87 -3.57 17.62 -7.43
N THR A 88 -2.35 17.83 -6.95
CA THR A 88 -1.15 17.09 -7.37
C THR A 88 -0.57 16.37 -6.16
N PHE A 89 -0.14 15.14 -6.34
CA PHE A 89 0.71 14.42 -5.40
C PHE A 89 2.15 14.88 -5.59
N GLU A 90 2.77 15.45 -4.56
CA GLU A 90 4.11 16.05 -4.67
C GLU A 90 5.24 15.01 -4.57
N GLU A 91 4.92 13.82 -4.05
CA GLU A 91 5.80 12.65 -3.96
C GLU A 91 5.02 11.38 -4.27
N THR A 92 5.72 10.27 -4.51
CA THR A 92 5.06 8.97 -4.72
C THR A 92 4.40 8.52 -3.41
N GLN A 93 3.10 8.22 -3.47
CA GLN A 93 2.29 7.83 -2.33
C GLN A 93 1.47 6.58 -2.64
N HIS A 94 1.38 5.68 -1.67
CA HIS A 94 0.58 4.45 -1.74
C HIS A 94 -0.66 4.63 -0.87
N VAL A 95 -1.79 4.94 -1.51
CA VAL A 95 -3.05 5.27 -0.83
C VAL A 95 -3.79 3.99 -0.43
N LEU A 96 -4.02 3.84 0.88
CA LEU A 96 -4.70 2.71 1.51
C LEU A 96 -6.21 2.90 1.58
N GLN A 97 -6.62 4.14 1.85
CA GLN A 97 -8.01 4.50 2.05
C GLN A 97 -8.26 5.91 1.56
N MET A 98 -9.45 6.20 1.06
CA MET A 98 -9.89 7.55 0.71
C MET A 98 -11.39 7.75 0.91
N TRP A 99 -11.76 8.97 1.28
CA TRP A 99 -13.16 9.35 1.45
C TRP A 99 -13.37 10.86 1.23
N GLY A 100 -14.54 11.21 0.72
CA GLY A 100 -14.96 12.59 0.55
C GLY A 100 -15.58 13.15 1.83
N HIS A 101 -15.47 14.47 2.01
CA HIS A 101 -16.14 15.21 3.06
C HIS A 101 -16.81 16.45 2.47
N ALA A 102 -18.10 16.55 2.71
CA ALA A 102 -19.00 17.65 2.35
C ALA A 102 -20.16 17.74 3.35
N HIS A 103 -20.92 18.83 3.34
CA HIS A 103 -22.07 19.00 4.23
C HIS A 103 -23.40 18.71 3.49
N GLU A 104 -24.51 19.08 4.14
CA GLU A 104 -25.87 18.62 3.83
C GLU A 104 -26.40 18.95 2.43
N ARG A 105 -25.74 19.86 1.70
CA ARG A 105 -26.18 20.26 0.36
C ARG A 105 -25.49 19.48 -0.74
N MET A 106 -24.55 18.60 -0.41
CA MET A 106 -23.90 17.74 -1.39
C MET A 106 -24.92 16.76 -2.01
N VAL A 107 -24.90 16.71 -3.34
CA VAL A 107 -25.69 15.80 -4.18
C VAL A 107 -24.81 14.65 -4.70
N GLU A 108 -23.57 14.98 -5.08
CA GLU A 108 -22.59 14.02 -5.57
C GLU A 108 -21.18 14.51 -5.24
N PHE A 109 -20.30 13.60 -4.83
CA PHE A 109 -18.87 13.81 -4.66
C PHE A 109 -18.12 12.74 -5.46
N ARG A 110 -17.22 13.14 -6.35
CA ARG A 110 -16.38 12.21 -7.11
C ARG A 110 -14.94 12.67 -7.24
N VAL A 111 -14.04 11.71 -7.39
CA VAL A 111 -12.62 11.93 -7.64
C VAL A 111 -12.25 11.15 -8.89
N GLU A 112 -11.57 11.82 -9.82
CA GLU A 112 -11.11 11.25 -11.08
C GLU A 112 -9.61 11.48 -11.26
N HIS A 113 -8.94 10.65 -12.05
CA HIS A 113 -7.58 10.95 -12.54
C HIS A 113 -7.58 12.23 -13.40
N ALA A 114 -6.50 13.01 -13.32
CA ALA A 114 -6.37 14.31 -14.01
C ALA A 114 -5.11 14.41 -14.89
N GLY A 115 -5.28 14.22 -16.19
CA GLY A 115 -4.23 14.17 -17.20
C GLY A 115 -3.68 12.76 -17.43
N GLY A 116 -2.72 12.65 -18.35
CA GLY A 116 -2.20 11.34 -18.79
C GLY A 116 -3.23 10.53 -19.58
N ASP A 117 -2.96 9.24 -19.72
CA ASP A 117 -3.81 8.32 -20.49
C ASP A 117 -5.11 7.95 -19.76
N ASN A 118 -5.14 8.08 -18.43
CA ASN A 118 -6.29 7.77 -17.58
C ASN A 118 -7.15 9.01 -17.26
N ASP A 119 -6.97 10.16 -17.93
CA ASP A 119 -7.71 11.38 -17.62
C ASP A 119 -9.23 11.16 -17.62
N GLY A 120 -9.87 11.49 -16.50
CA GLY A 120 -11.32 11.32 -16.31
C GLY A 120 -11.75 9.93 -15.84
N GLU A 121 -10.83 8.99 -15.61
CA GLU A 121 -11.14 7.71 -14.98
C GLU A 121 -11.54 7.91 -13.51
N LEU A 122 -12.68 7.32 -13.11
CA LEU A 122 -13.27 7.45 -11.79
C LEU A 122 -12.47 6.64 -10.76
N ILE A 123 -12.10 7.28 -9.66
CA ILE A 123 -11.40 6.67 -8.51
C ILE A 123 -12.36 6.49 -7.34
N TYR A 124 -13.10 7.55 -7.01
CA TYR A 124 -14.00 7.59 -5.85
C TYR A 124 -15.33 8.23 -6.21
N TRP A 125 -16.41 7.75 -5.60
CA TRP A 125 -17.74 8.31 -5.75
C TRP A 125 -18.58 8.11 -4.49
N SER A 126 -19.31 9.14 -4.08
CA SER A 126 -20.36 9.07 -3.06
C SER A 126 -21.47 10.07 -3.39
N ASN A 127 -22.69 9.75 -2.99
CA ASN A 127 -23.84 10.66 -3.00
C ASN A 127 -24.49 10.78 -1.61
N ASP A 128 -23.81 10.29 -0.56
CA ASP A 128 -24.22 10.41 0.83
C ASP A 128 -23.19 11.29 1.56
N TRP A 129 -23.65 12.44 2.04
CA TRP A 129 -22.82 13.40 2.79
C TRP A 129 -22.74 13.05 4.28
N GLU A 130 -23.74 12.34 4.78
CA GLU A 130 -23.85 11.97 6.20
C GLU A 130 -22.96 10.75 6.47
N HIS A 131 -22.96 9.81 5.52
CA HIS A 131 -22.24 8.55 5.58
C HIS A 131 -21.40 8.35 4.29
N PRO A 132 -20.36 9.17 4.08
CA PRO A 132 -19.54 9.04 2.88
C PRO A 132 -18.89 7.66 2.83
N VAL A 133 -18.76 7.11 1.63
CA VAL A 133 -18.12 5.80 1.44
C VAL A 133 -16.66 5.90 1.90
N ASP A 134 -16.27 5.05 2.84
CA ASP A 134 -14.86 4.83 3.18
C ASP A 134 -14.26 3.82 2.19
N LEU A 135 -13.69 4.31 1.08
CA LEU A 135 -13.08 3.44 0.08
C LEU A 135 -11.74 2.92 0.59
N SER A 136 -11.63 1.61 0.80
CA SER A 136 -10.38 0.94 1.19
C SER A 136 -9.85 0.09 0.05
N PHE A 137 -8.52 0.03 -0.08
CA PHE A 137 -7.85 -0.73 -1.12
C PHE A 137 -7.10 -1.92 -0.51
N ASP A 138 -7.40 -3.15 -0.96
CA ASP A 138 -6.66 -4.35 -0.57
C ASP A 138 -5.20 -4.28 -1.06
N THR A 139 -5.01 -3.77 -2.27
CA THR A 139 -3.72 -3.37 -2.81
C THR A 139 -3.68 -1.85 -2.91
N PRO A 140 -2.72 -1.16 -2.26
CA PRO A 140 -2.68 0.29 -2.23
C PRO A 140 -2.75 0.90 -3.64
N LEU A 141 -3.53 1.97 -3.79
CA LEU A 141 -3.56 2.74 -5.03
C LEU A 141 -2.35 3.68 -5.07
N THR A 142 -1.39 3.39 -5.94
CA THR A 142 -0.18 4.19 -6.10
C THR A 142 -0.43 5.43 -6.97
N PHE A 143 0.00 6.58 -6.47
CA PHE A 143 0.16 7.81 -7.25
C PHE A 143 1.64 8.16 -7.28
N GLU A 144 2.19 8.32 -8.47
CA GLU A 144 3.57 8.77 -8.64
C GLU A 144 3.70 10.27 -8.36
N ALA A 145 4.91 10.72 -8.04
CA ALA A 145 5.19 12.15 -7.91
C ALA A 145 4.79 12.91 -9.19
N GLY A 146 3.89 13.89 -9.06
CA GLY A 146 3.35 14.67 -10.16
C GLY A 146 2.01 14.17 -10.71
N ASP A 147 1.54 12.98 -10.30
CA ASP A 147 0.18 12.53 -10.61
C ASP A 147 -0.85 13.46 -9.99
N ARG A 148 -2.02 13.52 -10.61
CA ARG A 148 -3.06 14.49 -10.25
C ARG A 148 -4.42 13.84 -10.19
N VAL A 149 -5.24 14.35 -9.29
CA VAL A 149 -6.65 14.00 -9.15
C VAL A 149 -7.53 15.24 -9.27
N ARG A 150 -8.70 15.07 -9.87
CA ARG A 150 -9.74 16.09 -9.98
C ARG A 150 -10.85 15.73 -9.00
N VAL A 151 -11.01 16.55 -7.97
CA VAL A 151 -12.11 16.46 -7.02
C VAL A 151 -13.27 17.28 -7.56
N ILE A 152 -14.44 16.66 -7.71
CA ILE A 152 -15.63 17.25 -8.31
C ILE A 152 -16.79 17.02 -7.36
N THR A 153 -17.54 18.06 -7.03
CA THR A 153 -18.68 17.95 -6.13
C THR A 153 -19.82 18.80 -6.64
N THR A 154 -21.01 18.21 -6.69
CA THR A 154 -22.27 18.88 -7.04
C THR A 154 -23.03 19.16 -5.76
N TYR A 155 -23.52 20.39 -5.62
CA TYR A 155 -24.32 20.84 -4.48
C TYR A 155 -25.65 21.41 -4.96
N ASN A 156 -26.68 21.29 -4.14
CA ASN A 156 -27.96 21.96 -4.33
C ASN A 156 -28.18 23.01 -3.23
N ASN A 157 -27.94 24.29 -3.55
CA ASN A 157 -28.24 25.38 -2.62
C ASN A 157 -29.72 25.78 -2.74
N ASP A 158 -30.59 25.17 -1.94
CA ASP A 158 -32.01 25.51 -1.86
C ASP A 158 -32.34 26.79 -1.04
N THR A 159 -31.33 27.54 -0.58
CA THR A 159 -31.53 28.75 0.23
C THR A 159 -31.67 30.00 -0.64
N ASP A 160 -32.03 31.11 -0.01
CA ASP A 160 -32.13 32.44 -0.61
C ASP A 160 -30.84 33.27 -0.53
N HIS A 161 -29.74 32.70 -0.02
CA HIS A 161 -28.44 33.36 0.07
C HIS A 161 -27.31 32.48 -0.52
N GLU A 162 -26.18 33.12 -0.79
CA GLU A 162 -24.98 32.44 -1.27
C GLU A 162 -24.34 31.65 -0.12
N ILE A 163 -23.96 30.40 -0.40
CA ILE A 163 -23.21 29.54 0.52
C ILE A 163 -21.75 29.47 0.03
N ASN A 164 -20.81 29.54 0.96
CA ASN A 164 -19.37 29.49 0.69
C ASN A 164 -18.70 28.37 1.50
N PHE A 165 -17.39 28.19 1.30
CA PHE A 165 -16.60 27.33 2.18
C PHE A 165 -16.67 27.81 3.64
N GLY A 166 -16.89 26.90 4.58
CA GLY A 166 -16.85 27.23 6.01
C GLY A 166 -16.96 26.00 6.93
N LEU A 167 -16.74 26.23 8.23
CA LEU A 167 -16.68 25.18 9.24
C LEU A 167 -18.05 24.86 9.87
N LEU A 168 -19.06 25.71 9.65
CA LEU A 168 -20.39 25.50 10.21
C LEU A 168 -21.15 24.50 9.34
N SER A 169 -22.09 23.78 9.95
CA SER A 169 -22.99 22.87 9.22
C SER A 169 -23.90 23.59 8.21
N SER A 170 -23.98 24.92 8.27
CA SER A 170 -24.71 25.76 7.31
C SER A 170 -23.84 26.24 6.14
N ASP A 171 -22.52 26.08 6.25
CA ASP A 171 -21.58 26.32 5.16
C ASP A 171 -21.35 25.02 4.39
N GLU A 172 -20.51 25.02 3.36
CA GLU A 172 -20.13 23.79 2.63
C GLU A 172 -18.63 23.51 2.63
N MET A 173 -18.26 22.26 2.31
CA MET A 173 -16.87 21.81 2.20
C MET A 173 -16.68 20.87 1.03
N GLN A 174 -15.50 20.94 0.40
CA GLN A 174 -15.02 19.96 -0.57
C GLN A 174 -13.63 19.51 -0.13
N ILE A 175 -13.57 18.43 0.64
CA ILE A 175 -12.32 17.86 1.11
C ILE A 175 -12.25 16.39 0.71
N LEU A 176 -11.13 15.97 0.11
CA LEU A 176 -10.79 14.56 -0.04
C LEU A 176 -9.77 14.21 1.03
N PHE A 177 -10.09 13.23 1.85
CA PHE A 177 -9.18 12.67 2.84
C PHE A 177 -8.66 11.33 2.36
N TYR A 178 -7.45 10.99 2.77
CA TYR A 178 -6.85 9.70 2.45
C TYR A 178 -5.79 9.31 3.46
N VAL A 179 -5.60 8.01 3.64
CA VAL A 179 -4.48 7.45 4.42
C VAL A 179 -3.51 6.82 3.43
N TYR A 180 -2.23 7.11 3.59
CA TYR A 180 -1.20 6.65 2.66
C TYR A 180 0.09 6.31 3.41
N TYR A 181 1.03 5.68 2.73
CA TYR A 181 2.43 5.66 3.14
C TYR A 181 3.33 5.95 1.93
N THR A 182 4.60 6.19 2.20
CA THR A 182 5.64 6.42 1.19
C THR A 182 6.74 5.36 1.30
N GLY A 183 7.69 5.39 0.37
CA GLY A 183 8.75 4.40 0.26
C GLY A 183 8.42 3.34 -0.78
N SER A 184 9.36 2.42 -0.98
CA SER A 184 9.24 1.34 -1.96
C SER A 184 8.19 0.30 -1.57
N ASN A 185 7.44 -0.21 -2.55
CA ASN A 185 6.52 -1.35 -2.42
C ASN A 185 7.10 -2.64 -3.00
N MET A 186 8.42 -2.71 -3.15
CA MET A 186 9.09 -3.90 -3.66
C MET A 186 9.00 -5.03 -2.63
N ASP A 187 8.57 -6.21 -3.05
CA ASP A 187 8.55 -7.40 -2.19
C ASP A 187 9.95 -7.65 -1.62
N GLY A 188 10.03 -7.91 -0.32
CA GLY A 188 11.29 -8.14 0.39
C GLY A 188 12.08 -6.88 0.75
N ASP A 189 11.70 -5.68 0.29
CA ASP A 189 12.30 -4.41 0.70
C ASP A 189 11.68 -3.95 2.03
N PHE A 190 12.14 -4.56 3.11
CA PHE A 190 11.59 -4.32 4.45
C PHE A 190 12.10 -3.00 5.04
N SER A 191 13.13 -2.39 4.49
CA SER A 191 13.64 -1.07 4.85
C SER A 191 12.93 0.07 4.11
N THR A 192 12.24 -0.25 3.01
CA THR A 192 11.45 0.63 2.14
C THR A 192 12.29 1.64 1.35
N ASP A 193 13.59 1.38 1.19
CA ASP A 193 14.55 2.31 0.60
C ASP A 193 14.73 2.16 -0.92
N GLY A 194 14.05 1.19 -1.52
CA GLY A 194 14.08 0.90 -2.95
C GLY A 194 15.15 -0.10 -3.35
N THR A 195 15.86 -0.69 -2.40
CA THR A 195 16.90 -1.68 -2.66
C THR A 195 16.71 -2.92 -1.82
N LEU A 196 16.94 -4.09 -2.42
CA LEU A 196 17.04 -5.36 -1.67
C LEU A 196 18.47 -5.54 -1.22
N ASP A 197 18.74 -5.35 0.07
CA ASP A 197 20.08 -5.41 0.63
C ASP A 197 20.18 -6.23 1.92
N ILE A 198 21.36 -6.20 2.55
CA ILE A 198 21.62 -6.96 3.78
C ILE A 198 20.70 -6.50 4.91
N ALA A 199 20.33 -5.22 4.98
CA ALA A 199 19.47 -4.72 6.06
C ALA A 199 18.09 -5.39 6.01
N ASP A 200 17.55 -5.63 4.81
CA ASP A 200 16.28 -6.35 4.65
C ASP A 200 16.41 -7.82 5.04
N LEU A 201 17.45 -8.50 4.56
CA LEU A 201 17.69 -9.91 4.84
C LEU A 201 17.93 -10.17 6.33
N GLU A 202 18.67 -9.28 7.01
CA GLU A 202 18.88 -9.32 8.46
C GLU A 202 17.57 -9.13 9.22
N ARG A 203 16.71 -8.23 8.73
CA ARG A 203 15.40 -7.99 9.32
C ARG A 203 14.51 -9.23 9.20
N LEU A 204 14.46 -9.84 8.01
CA LEU A 204 13.72 -11.09 7.79
C LEU A 204 14.28 -12.23 8.64
N THR A 205 15.61 -12.40 8.68
CA THR A 205 16.28 -13.46 9.43
C THR A 205 15.97 -13.36 10.93
N ARG A 206 15.96 -12.15 11.49
CA ARG A 206 15.53 -11.91 12.86
C ARG A 206 14.08 -12.32 13.10
N LYS A 207 13.16 -11.98 12.17
CA LYS A 207 11.75 -12.35 12.28
C LYS A 207 11.52 -13.86 12.21
N VAL A 208 12.30 -14.57 11.39
CA VAL A 208 12.35 -16.04 11.38
C VAL A 208 12.77 -16.59 12.74
N ARG A 209 13.85 -16.05 13.34
CA ARG A 209 14.33 -16.46 14.67
C ARG A 209 13.33 -16.18 15.79
N GLU A 210 12.62 -15.06 15.73
CA GLU A 210 11.58 -14.70 16.70
C GLU A 210 10.41 -15.69 16.68
N GLY A 211 10.12 -16.32 15.53
CA GLY A 211 9.09 -17.36 15.40
C GLY A 211 7.66 -16.87 15.67
N THR A 212 7.42 -15.55 15.61
CA THR A 212 6.10 -14.94 15.82
C THR A 212 5.18 -15.14 14.62
N ASN A 213 5.73 -15.49 13.45
CA ASN A 213 5.03 -15.60 12.17
C ASN A 213 4.24 -14.33 11.83
N ASN A 214 4.89 -13.17 11.98
CA ASN A 214 4.31 -11.91 11.55
C ASN A 214 4.15 -11.92 10.02
N ILE A 215 2.91 -12.06 9.55
CA ILE A 215 2.55 -12.18 8.13
C ILE A 215 3.03 -11.01 7.25
N ALA A 216 3.47 -9.89 7.83
CA ALA A 216 4.16 -8.84 7.08
C ALA A 216 5.49 -9.30 6.45
N PHE A 217 6.10 -10.37 6.97
CA PHE A 217 7.37 -10.93 6.53
C PHE A 217 7.23 -12.30 5.86
N ASP A 218 5.98 -12.77 5.65
CA ASP A 218 5.69 -14.02 4.95
C ASP A 218 5.70 -13.74 3.44
N LEU A 219 6.78 -14.17 2.78
CA LEU A 219 6.98 -14.02 1.34
C LEU A 219 6.40 -15.21 0.55
N THR A 220 5.96 -16.26 1.25
CA THR A 220 5.41 -17.48 0.64
C THR A 220 3.89 -17.57 0.70
N ASP A 221 3.24 -16.66 1.44
CA ASP A 221 1.80 -16.65 1.74
C ASP A 221 1.30 -17.96 2.38
N ASP A 222 2.15 -18.67 3.12
CA ASP A 222 1.80 -19.94 3.77
C ASP A 222 1.38 -19.80 5.25
N GLY A 223 1.45 -18.56 5.77
CA GLY A 223 1.12 -18.19 7.14
C GLY A 223 2.26 -18.40 8.14
N LEU A 224 3.46 -18.76 7.69
CA LEU A 224 4.65 -18.94 8.50
C LEU A 224 5.74 -17.97 8.04
N VAL A 225 6.61 -17.57 8.97
CA VAL A 225 7.83 -16.80 8.64
C VAL A 225 9.02 -17.66 9.01
N ASN A 226 9.60 -18.33 8.02
CA ASN A 226 10.56 -19.40 8.20
C ASN A 226 11.68 -19.39 7.14
N PHE A 227 12.37 -20.52 7.01
CA PHE A 227 13.46 -20.70 6.05
C PHE A 227 13.04 -20.50 4.59
N GLU A 228 11.82 -20.88 4.22
CA GLU A 228 11.32 -20.74 2.85
C GLU A 228 11.20 -19.26 2.44
N ASP A 229 10.83 -18.37 3.35
CA ASP A 229 10.81 -16.93 3.10
C ASP A 229 12.21 -16.38 2.84
N ARG A 230 13.20 -16.82 3.63
CA ARG A 230 14.61 -16.46 3.38
C ARG A 230 15.07 -16.98 2.02
N ARG A 231 14.69 -18.20 1.65
CA ARG A 231 15.00 -18.76 0.33
C ARG A 231 14.40 -17.92 -0.79
N VAL A 232 13.11 -17.55 -0.70
CA VAL A 232 12.45 -16.66 -1.69
C VAL A 232 13.19 -15.33 -1.78
N TRP A 233 13.49 -14.69 -0.65
CA TRP A 233 14.21 -13.42 -0.64
C TRP A 233 15.57 -13.51 -1.35
N ILE A 234 16.38 -14.51 -1.01
CA ILE A 234 17.75 -14.67 -1.53
C ILE A 234 17.74 -15.10 -3.00
N GLU A 235 16.94 -16.11 -3.33
CA GLU A 235 17.06 -16.82 -4.60
C GLU A 235 16.17 -16.25 -5.71
N GLU A 236 15.02 -15.67 -5.34
CA GLU A 236 13.99 -15.22 -6.27
C GLU A 236 13.95 -13.69 -6.34
N LEU A 237 13.91 -13.00 -5.19
CA LEU A 237 13.82 -11.54 -5.15
C LEU A 237 15.18 -10.87 -5.41
N LYS A 238 16.18 -11.16 -4.57
CA LYS A 238 17.55 -10.63 -4.74
C LYS A 238 18.30 -11.28 -5.90
N ASN A 239 17.90 -12.51 -6.25
CA ASN A 239 18.57 -13.35 -7.25
C ASN A 239 20.08 -13.50 -7.00
N THR A 240 20.44 -13.95 -5.80
CA THR A 240 21.80 -14.35 -5.44
C THR A 240 21.85 -15.77 -4.84
N TYR A 241 22.97 -16.22 -4.30
CA TYR A 241 23.19 -17.52 -3.69
C TYR A 241 23.37 -17.39 -2.17
N PHE A 242 23.01 -18.45 -1.45
CA PHE A 242 23.59 -18.67 -0.13
C PHE A 242 25.12 -18.73 -0.22
N GLY A 243 25.81 -18.02 0.67
CA GLY A 243 27.27 -17.89 0.64
C GLY A 243 27.79 -16.59 0.01
N ASP A 244 26.98 -15.89 -0.78
CA ASP A 244 27.35 -14.57 -1.33
C ASP A 244 27.23 -13.52 -0.22
N ALA A 245 28.33 -13.21 0.46
CA ALA A 245 28.35 -12.37 1.64
C ALA A 245 28.16 -10.88 1.32
N ASN A 246 28.41 -10.47 0.08
CA ASN A 246 28.37 -9.07 -0.34
C ASN A 246 27.17 -8.76 -1.27
N LEU A 247 26.39 -9.78 -1.63
CA LEU A 247 25.23 -9.75 -2.52
C LEU A 247 25.54 -9.30 -3.96
N ASP A 248 26.73 -9.60 -4.48
CA ASP A 248 27.15 -9.29 -5.87
C ASP A 248 26.64 -10.29 -6.93
N GLY A 249 25.94 -11.34 -6.49
CA GLY A 249 25.38 -12.39 -7.34
C GLY A 249 26.29 -13.60 -7.52
N GLU A 250 27.47 -13.60 -6.88
CA GLU A 250 28.43 -14.71 -6.91
C GLU A 250 28.71 -15.23 -5.50
N PHE A 251 28.80 -16.55 -5.34
CA PHE A 251 29.45 -17.13 -4.16
C PHE A 251 30.84 -17.60 -4.56
N ASN A 252 31.89 -16.93 -4.09
CA ASN A 252 33.27 -17.22 -4.47
C ASN A 252 34.26 -16.99 -3.32
N SER A 253 35.55 -17.11 -3.62
CA SER A 253 36.62 -16.93 -2.62
C SER A 253 36.70 -15.54 -1.99
N ALA A 254 36.17 -14.49 -2.64
CA ALA A 254 36.11 -13.16 -2.05
C ALA A 254 35.16 -13.11 -0.86
N ASP A 255 33.99 -13.78 -0.94
CA ASP A 255 33.04 -13.89 0.17
C ASP A 255 33.66 -14.61 1.35
N MET A 256 34.32 -15.74 1.08
CA MET A 256 35.01 -16.53 2.11
C MET A 256 36.09 -15.70 2.81
N VAL A 257 36.85 -14.90 2.07
CA VAL A 257 37.85 -14.01 2.65
C VAL A 257 37.19 -12.93 3.51
N ALA A 258 36.06 -12.36 3.07
CA ALA A 258 35.34 -11.35 3.83
C ALA A 258 34.80 -11.89 5.17
N VAL A 259 34.09 -13.02 5.18
CA VAL A 259 33.53 -13.58 6.41
C VAL A 259 34.62 -14.01 7.40
N PHE A 260 35.76 -14.57 6.93
CA PHE A 260 36.86 -14.90 7.82
C PHE A 260 37.65 -13.67 8.32
N GLN A 261 37.54 -12.52 7.65
CA GLN A 261 38.12 -11.26 8.14
C GLN A 261 37.29 -10.66 9.28
N ALA A 262 35.99 -10.96 9.37
CA ALA A 262 35.16 -10.58 10.51
C ALA A 262 35.60 -11.27 11.82
N ALA A 263 36.26 -12.42 11.70
CA ALA A 263 36.84 -13.20 12.80
C ALA A 263 35.81 -13.77 13.80
N GLU A 264 34.60 -14.08 13.31
CA GLU A 264 33.51 -14.62 14.12
C GLU A 264 33.31 -16.14 13.98
N TYR A 265 34.07 -16.79 13.09
CA TYR A 265 33.98 -18.23 12.88
C TYR A 265 34.26 -19.03 14.16
N GLU A 266 33.23 -19.70 14.69
CA GLU A 266 33.30 -20.53 15.90
C GLU A 266 33.98 -19.79 17.08
N ASP A 267 33.70 -18.49 17.23
CA ASP A 267 34.31 -17.64 18.26
C ASP A 267 33.72 -17.85 19.67
N GLY A 268 32.54 -18.48 19.75
CA GLY A 268 31.82 -18.80 20.98
C GLY A 268 31.04 -17.61 21.56
N ILE A 269 30.82 -16.56 20.79
CA ILE A 269 29.89 -15.47 21.07
C ILE A 269 28.57 -15.81 20.38
N GLU A 270 27.45 -15.64 21.08
CA GLU A 270 26.11 -16.01 20.59
C GLU A 270 25.42 -14.78 19.99
N GLY A 271 24.88 -14.91 18.78
CA GLY A 271 24.07 -13.94 18.08
C GLY A 271 24.83 -12.71 17.59
N ASN A 272 26.15 -12.78 17.37
CA ASN A 272 26.95 -11.65 16.91
C ASN A 272 27.19 -11.60 15.40
N SER A 273 26.81 -12.62 14.64
CA SER A 273 27.05 -12.67 13.21
C SER A 273 25.86 -12.23 12.38
N THR A 274 26.14 -11.41 11.37
CA THR A 274 25.23 -11.08 10.26
C THR A 274 25.52 -11.95 9.04
N TRP A 275 24.67 -11.84 8.02
CA TRP A 275 24.86 -12.44 6.69
C TRP A 275 26.25 -12.14 6.10
N SER A 276 26.69 -10.88 6.18
CA SER A 276 28.01 -10.45 5.68
C SER A 276 29.18 -11.01 6.49
N GLU A 277 28.91 -11.49 7.70
CA GLU A 277 29.91 -12.06 8.62
C GLU A 277 29.86 -13.59 8.64
N GLY A 278 28.87 -14.19 7.97
CA GLY A 278 28.79 -15.63 7.67
C GLY A 278 27.57 -16.35 8.21
N ASP A 279 26.60 -15.67 8.84
CA ASP A 279 25.31 -16.25 9.30
C ASP A 279 24.38 -16.58 8.11
N TRP A 280 24.77 -17.58 7.31
CA TRP A 280 24.05 -17.95 6.10
C TRP A 280 22.83 -18.83 6.40
N ASP A 281 22.87 -19.63 7.47
CA ASP A 281 21.72 -20.42 7.88
C ASP A 281 20.73 -19.68 8.79
N GLY A 282 21.14 -18.52 9.33
CA GLY A 282 20.28 -17.54 9.98
C GLY A 282 20.10 -17.74 11.47
N ASP A 283 20.94 -18.53 12.15
CA ASP A 283 20.86 -18.73 13.61
C ASP A 283 21.50 -17.62 14.43
N GLY A 284 22.27 -16.74 13.79
CA GLY A 284 22.91 -15.59 14.41
C GLY A 284 24.40 -15.78 14.67
N ASP A 285 24.98 -16.93 14.30
CA ASP A 285 26.37 -17.27 14.54
C ASP A 285 27.04 -17.72 13.24
N PHE A 286 28.30 -17.33 13.02
CA PHE A 286 29.08 -17.91 11.92
C PHE A 286 29.79 -19.19 12.36
N GLY A 287 29.30 -20.34 11.90
CA GLY A 287 29.85 -21.64 12.27
C GLY A 287 30.11 -22.61 11.12
N THR A 288 30.51 -23.83 11.49
CA THR A 288 30.65 -24.93 10.52
C THR A 288 29.32 -25.23 9.80
N ARG A 289 28.20 -24.98 10.47
CA ARG A 289 26.85 -25.24 9.95
C ARG A 289 26.55 -24.33 8.75
N ASP A 290 26.89 -23.05 8.83
CA ASP A 290 26.77 -22.08 7.75
C ASP A 290 27.63 -22.44 6.55
N LEU A 291 28.86 -22.88 6.78
CA LEU A 291 29.73 -23.33 5.69
C LEU A 291 29.09 -24.50 4.95
N VAL A 292 28.65 -25.53 5.69
CA VAL A 292 27.96 -26.68 5.09
C VAL A 292 26.70 -26.23 4.36
N PHE A 293 25.94 -25.30 4.96
CA PHE A 293 24.73 -24.74 4.40
C PHE A 293 24.99 -24.03 3.06
N ALA A 294 25.91 -23.07 3.03
CA ALA A 294 26.26 -22.33 1.82
C ALA A 294 26.89 -23.22 0.74
N PHE A 295 27.68 -24.24 1.09
CA PHE A 295 28.18 -25.19 0.09
C PHE A 295 27.11 -26.17 -0.44
N GLN A 296 26.02 -26.38 0.30
CA GLN A 296 24.90 -27.21 -0.14
C GLN A 296 23.90 -26.46 -1.02
N PHE A 297 23.54 -25.23 -0.63
CA PHE A 297 22.52 -24.43 -1.30
C PHE A 297 23.11 -23.38 -2.25
N GLY A 298 24.33 -22.94 -2.00
CA GLY A 298 25.06 -22.02 -2.86
C GLY A 298 25.74 -22.70 -4.04
N ARG A 299 26.49 -21.89 -4.81
CA ARG A 299 27.23 -22.35 -5.99
C ARG A 299 28.64 -21.79 -6.02
N PHE A 300 29.47 -22.28 -5.10
CA PHE A 300 30.84 -21.80 -4.91
C PHE A 300 31.66 -21.86 -6.21
N GLU A 301 32.26 -20.72 -6.58
CA GLU A 301 33.06 -20.54 -7.82
C GLU A 301 32.27 -20.90 -9.10
N GLY A 302 30.93 -20.78 -9.04
CA GLY A 302 30.01 -21.06 -10.14
C GLY A 302 29.81 -19.88 -11.11
N GLY A 303 30.33 -18.70 -10.76
CA GLY A 303 30.08 -17.43 -11.43
C GLY A 303 28.69 -16.83 -11.11
N PRO A 304 28.32 -15.71 -11.75
CA PRO A 304 27.09 -14.98 -11.45
C PRO A 304 25.85 -15.85 -11.53
N ARG A 305 24.90 -15.62 -10.63
CA ARG A 305 23.56 -16.18 -10.77
C ARG A 305 22.94 -15.65 -12.05
N PRO A 306 22.50 -16.54 -12.97
CA PRO A 306 21.85 -16.10 -14.20
C PRO A 306 20.65 -15.22 -13.85
N SER A 307 20.48 -14.12 -14.56
CA SER A 307 19.28 -13.29 -14.41
C SER A 307 18.04 -14.17 -14.67
N GLN A 308 17.08 -14.15 -13.76
CA GLN A 308 15.79 -14.78 -14.02
C GLN A 308 15.14 -14.04 -15.20
N VAL A 309 14.85 -14.74 -16.29
CA VAL A 309 13.97 -14.18 -17.34
C VAL A 309 12.57 -14.18 -16.73
N PRO A 310 11.87 -13.04 -16.64
CA PRO A 310 10.51 -13.03 -16.14
C PRO A 310 9.69 -14.00 -16.99
N GLU A 311 9.13 -15.05 -16.39
CA GLU A 311 8.06 -15.78 -17.07
C GLU A 311 6.96 -14.76 -17.32
N SER A 312 6.61 -14.54 -18.59
CA SER A 312 5.47 -13.71 -18.94
C SER A 312 4.25 -14.30 -18.23
N ASN A 313 3.70 -13.57 -17.27
CA ASN A 313 2.54 -13.98 -16.51
C ASN A 313 1.44 -14.50 -17.48
N PRO A 314 1.03 -15.79 -17.40
CA PRO A 314 0.07 -16.37 -18.34
C PRO A 314 -1.31 -15.71 -18.28
N ALA A 315 -1.58 -14.88 -17.26
CA ALA A 315 -2.79 -14.08 -17.14
C ALA A 315 -2.97 -13.08 -18.30
N MET A 316 -1.88 -12.56 -18.89
CA MET A 316 -1.97 -11.60 -20.01
C MET A 316 -2.19 -12.26 -21.38
N GLY A 317 -1.91 -13.57 -21.50
CA GLY A 317 -2.09 -14.33 -22.75
C GLY A 317 -3.54 -14.78 -23.01
N CYS A 318 -4.39 -14.83 -21.98
CA CYS A 318 -5.76 -15.32 -22.11
C CYS A 318 -6.75 -14.26 -22.64
N LEU A 319 -6.46 -12.96 -22.54
CA LEU A 319 -7.36 -11.92 -23.05
C LEU A 319 -7.33 -11.80 -24.59
N ALA A 320 -6.20 -12.08 -25.22
CA ALA A 320 -6.06 -11.98 -26.68
C ALA A 320 -6.79 -13.10 -27.44
N ALA A 321 -6.95 -14.28 -26.84
CA ALA A 321 -7.62 -15.42 -27.48
C ALA A 321 -9.15 -15.32 -27.50
N VAL A 322 -9.76 -14.59 -26.56
CA VAL A 322 -11.23 -14.45 -26.46
C VAL A 322 -11.78 -13.41 -27.45
N LEU A 323 -11.00 -12.38 -27.81
CA LEU A 323 -11.41 -11.37 -28.81
C LEU A 323 -11.45 -11.91 -30.25
N PHE A 324 -10.68 -12.95 -30.60
CA PHE A 324 -10.76 -13.57 -31.93
C PHE A 324 -11.92 -14.56 -32.10
N LEU A 325 -12.44 -15.14 -31.01
CA LEU A 325 -13.57 -16.07 -31.06
C LEU A 325 -14.95 -15.37 -31.09
N LEU A 326 -15.05 -14.13 -30.61
CA LEU A 326 -16.32 -13.37 -30.59
C LEU A 326 -16.57 -12.54 -31.87
N CYS A 327 -15.56 -12.30 -32.70
CA CYS A 327 -15.74 -11.66 -34.02
C CYS A 327 -16.04 -12.65 -35.16
N GLY A 328 -15.94 -13.96 -34.94
CA GLY A 328 -16.11 -14.99 -35.98
C GLY A 328 -17.53 -15.53 -36.17
N ILE A 329 -18.48 -15.24 -35.27
CA ILE A 329 -19.84 -15.81 -35.33
C ILE A 329 -20.87 -14.68 -35.43
N ARG A 330 -20.96 -14.05 -36.60
CA ARG A 330 -22.20 -13.42 -37.06
C ARG A 330 -22.22 -13.28 -38.57
N ARG A 331 -23.24 -13.92 -39.16
CA ARG A 331 -23.81 -13.78 -40.52
C ARG A 331 -23.27 -14.73 -41.59
N HIS A 332 -24.01 -15.81 -41.85
CA HIS A 332 -24.68 -16.00 -43.14
C HIS A 332 -25.68 -17.17 -43.09
N HIS A 333 -26.93 -16.88 -42.72
CA HIS A 333 -28.08 -17.65 -43.19
C HIS A 333 -29.03 -16.69 -43.90
N ALA A 334 -28.94 -16.67 -45.23
CA ALA A 334 -29.96 -16.12 -46.11
C ALA A 334 -30.25 -17.15 -47.21
N VAL A 335 -31.44 -17.72 -47.08
CA VAL A 335 -32.33 -18.41 -48.02
C VAL A 335 -31.89 -18.35 -49.50
N LYS A 336 -31.71 -19.54 -50.11
CA LYS A 336 -31.70 -19.74 -51.56
C LYS A 336 -33.14 -19.92 -52.07
N SER A 337 -33.53 -19.10 -53.04
CA SER A 337 -34.63 -19.38 -53.99
C SER A 337 -34.02 -19.76 -55.35
N PRO A 338 -34.59 -20.70 -56.11
CA PRO A 338 -34.04 -21.11 -57.41
C PRO A 338 -34.75 -20.45 -58.62
N LEU A 339 -34.02 -20.46 -59.74
CA LEU A 339 -34.44 -20.33 -61.16
C LEU A 339 -34.62 -18.93 -61.78
N CYS A 340 -33.72 -18.56 -62.70
CA CYS A 340 -33.99 -18.64 -64.14
C CYS A 340 -32.71 -18.48 -65.00
N CYS A 341 -32.68 -19.25 -66.11
CA CYS A 341 -31.64 -19.48 -67.13
C CYS A 341 -30.39 -20.25 -66.73
#